data_AF-A0A5A7MWX0-F1
#
_entry.id   AF-A0A5A7MWX0-F1
#
_cell.length_a   1.000
_cell.length_b   1.000
_cell.length_c   1.000
_cell.angle_alpha   90.00
_cell.angle_beta   90.00
_cell.angle_gamma   90.00
#
_symmetry.space_group_name_H-M   'P 1'
#
loop_
_entity.id
_entity.type
_entity.pdbx_description
1 polymer ?
#
loop_
_entity_poly.entity_id
_entity_poly.type
_entity_poly.pdbx_seq_one_letter_code
_entity_poly.pdbx_strand_id
1 'polypeptide(L)'
;MTFKFSNLRGDIFGGTTAAIVALPLALAFGVASGAGPIAGLYGAIIVGFFAAVFGGTATQISGPTGPMVVVFAGVFSAYTDQPELVFTSVMLAGLFMILFGLLRLATISVWSLIR
;
A
#
# COMPACT_ATOMS: atom_id res chain seq x y z
N MET A 1 15.91 10.48 -1.57
CA MET A 1 15.57 10.64 -0.15
C MET A 1 16.84 10.96 0.62
N THR A 2 16.94 12.11 1.28
CA THR A 2 18.11 12.41 2.13
C THR A 2 17.79 11.95 3.54
N PHE A 3 18.37 10.83 3.98
CA PHE A 3 18.23 10.37 5.37
C PHE A 3 18.95 11.37 6.29
N LYS A 4 18.18 12.28 6.90
CA LYS A 4 18.69 13.27 7.83
C LYS A 4 18.51 12.74 9.26
N PHE A 5 19.60 12.36 9.91
CA PHE A 5 19.60 11.92 11.30
C PHE A 5 19.21 13.04 12.30
N SER A 6 19.02 14.29 11.85
CA SER A 6 18.56 15.40 12.69
C SER A 6 17.16 15.19 13.26
N ASN A 7 16.32 14.39 12.58
CA ASN A 7 14.92 14.18 12.94
C ASN A 7 14.66 12.81 13.59
N LEU A 8 15.71 12.08 14.00
CA LEU A 8 15.60 10.72 14.50
C LEU A 8 14.57 10.55 15.63
N ARG A 9 14.51 11.52 16.55
CA ARG A 9 13.50 11.54 17.61
C ARG A 9 12.09 11.61 17.03
N GLY A 10 11.84 12.56 16.12
CA GLY A 10 10.55 12.73 15.46
C GLY A 10 10.13 11.52 14.64
N ASP A 11 11.08 10.91 13.93
CA ASP A 11 10.84 9.74 13.08
C ASP A 11 10.48 8.50 13.92
N ILE A 12 11.14 8.29 15.07
CA ILE A 12 10.82 7.19 15.99
C ILE A 12 9.43 7.38 16.60
N PHE A 13 9.12 8.57 17.14
CA PHE A 13 7.82 8.83 17.74
C PHE A 13 6.70 8.76 16.69
N GLY A 14 6.90 9.35 15.52
CA GLY A 14 5.95 9.33 14.41
C GLY A 14 5.74 7.93 13.83
N GLY A 15 6.81 7.15 13.65
CA GLY A 15 6.72 5.77 13.20
C GLY A 15 6.00 4.87 14.20
N THR A 16 6.23 5.06 15.50
CA THR A 16 5.57 4.27 16.55
C THR A 16 4.08 4.58 16.64
N THR A 17 3.70 5.86 16.62
CA THR A 17 2.27 6.25 16.62
C THR A 17 1.57 5.79 15.36
N ALA A 18 2.23 5.91 14.20
CA ALA A 18 1.73 5.37 12.94
C ALA A 18 1.52 3.86 13.01
N ALA A 19 2.46 3.09 13.57
CA ALA A 19 2.36 1.65 13.72
C ALA A 19 1.18 1.24 14.61
N ILE A 20 0.98 1.93 15.74
CA ILE A 20 -0.14 1.68 16.66
C ILE A 20 -1.49 1.88 15.97
N VAL A 21 -1.62 2.92 15.14
CA VAL A 21 -2.85 3.21 14.38
C VAL A 21 -3.03 2.26 13.20
N ALA A 22 -1.94 1.88 12.52
CA ALA A 22 -1.98 1.01 11.35
C ALA A 22 -2.30 -0.44 11.69
N LEU A 23 -1.89 -0.94 12.87
CA LEU A 23 -2.12 -2.31 13.32
C LEU A 23 -3.60 -2.74 13.29
N PRO A 24 -4.54 -2.05 13.98
CA PRO A 24 -5.95 -2.42 13.95
C PRO A 24 -6.56 -2.27 12.55
N LEU A 25 -6.12 -1.26 11.80
CA LEU A 25 -6.61 -1.01 10.43
C LEU A 25 -6.22 -2.16 9.49
N ALA A 26 -4.96 -2.60 9.54
CA ALA A 26 -4.44 -3.70 8.73
C ALA A 26 -5.16 -5.02 9.01
N LEU A 27 -5.43 -5.32 10.29
CA LEU A 27 -6.18 -6.50 10.70
C LEU A 27 -7.63 -6.44 10.21
N ALA A 28 -8.31 -5.30 10.42
CA ALA A 28 -9.69 -5.10 9.98
C ALA A 28 -9.82 -5.24 8.45
N PHE A 29 -8.89 -4.65 7.70
CA PHE A 29 -8.84 -4.72 6.26
C PHE A 29 -8.47 -6.11 5.73
N GLY A 30 -7.59 -6.84 6.41
CA GLY A 30 -7.31 -8.24 6.10
C GLY A 30 -8.56 -9.11 6.20
N VAL A 31 -9.35 -8.95 7.28
CA VAL A 31 -10.62 -9.67 7.46
C VAL A 31 -11.65 -9.24 6.40
N ALA A 32 -11.83 -7.93 6.20
CA ALA A 32 -12.80 -7.40 5.24
C ALA A 32 -12.50 -7.82 3.78
N SER A 33 -11.23 -8.09 3.46
CA SER A 33 -10.80 -8.54 2.14
C SER A 33 -11.11 -10.02 1.83
N GLY A 34 -11.46 -10.82 2.84
CA GLY A 34 -11.61 -12.27 2.72
C GLY A 34 -10.31 -13.08 2.78
N ALA A 35 -9.13 -12.45 2.63
CA ALA A 35 -7.83 -13.13 2.72
C ALA A 35 -7.36 -13.40 4.16
N GLY A 36 -8.00 -12.77 5.16
CA GLY A 36 -7.72 -12.98 6.57
C GLY A 36 -6.80 -11.93 7.21
N PRO A 37 -6.79 -11.84 8.55
CA PRO A 37 -6.10 -10.79 9.28
C PRO A 37 -4.57 -10.86 9.11
N ILE A 38 -4.03 -12.07 9.01
CA ILE A 38 -2.59 -12.31 8.83
C ILE A 38 -2.11 -11.74 7.49
N ALA A 39 -2.87 -11.95 6.41
CA ALA A 39 -2.55 -11.40 5.10
C ALA A 39 -2.56 -9.86 5.10
N GLY A 40 -3.53 -9.24 5.78
CA GLY A 40 -3.58 -7.78 5.95
C GLY A 40 -2.38 -7.23 6.74
N LEU A 41 -1.97 -7.92 7.80
CA LEU A 41 -0.81 -7.54 8.61
C LEU A 41 0.50 -7.63 7.80
N TYR A 42 0.74 -8.76 7.10
CA TYR A 42 1.91 -8.90 6.24
C TYR A 42 1.89 -7.87 5.11
N GLY A 43 0.73 -7.63 4.51
CA GLY A 43 0.56 -6.60 3.47
C GLY A 43 0.97 -5.21 3.98
N ALA A 44 0.52 -4.81 5.17
CA ALA A 44 0.87 -3.52 5.75
C ALA A 44 2.38 -3.39 6.04
N ILE A 45 3.01 -4.44 6.59
CA ILE A 45 4.46 -4.43 6.90
C ILE A 45 5.28 -4.35 5.62
N ILE A 46 5.00 -5.21 4.65
CA ILE A 46 5.77 -5.31 3.40
C ILE A 46 5.58 -4.04 2.58
N VAL A 47 4.34 -3.62 2.34
CA VAL A 47 4.05 -2.40 1.56
C VAL A 47 4.62 -1.17 2.25
N GLY A 48 4.48 -1.05 3.58
CA GLY A 48 5.05 0.05 4.35
C GLY A 48 6.57 0.13 4.23
N PHE A 49 7.26 -1.01 4.33
CA PHE A 49 8.71 -1.07 4.19
C PHE A 49 9.18 -0.67 2.77
N PHE A 50 8.62 -1.30 1.74
CA PHE A 50 9.03 -1.02 0.35
C PHE A 50 8.67 0.41 -0.06
N ALA A 51 7.51 0.92 0.32
CA ALA A 51 7.13 2.30 0.02
C ALA A 51 7.98 3.32 0.80
N ALA A 52 8.40 3.03 2.04
CA ALA A 52 9.31 3.90 2.77
C ALA A 52 10.70 3.98 2.13
N VAL A 53 11.20 2.87 1.57
CA VAL A 53 12.53 2.82 0.93
C VAL A 53 12.53 3.38 -0.49
N PHE A 54 11.53 3.02 -1.30
CA PHE A 54 11.45 3.35 -2.74
C PHE A 54 10.48 4.50 -3.06
N GLY A 55 9.75 5.02 -2.07
CA GLY A 55 8.77 6.08 -2.25
C GLY A 55 9.37 7.46 -2.50
N GLY A 56 8.51 8.38 -2.93
CA GLY A 56 8.88 9.77 -3.26
C GLY A 56 8.70 10.78 -2.11
N THR A 57 8.01 10.39 -1.03
CA THR A 57 7.55 11.31 0.02
C THR A 57 8.07 10.90 1.39
N ALA A 58 8.74 11.83 2.10
CA ALA A 58 9.47 11.53 3.33
C ALA A 58 8.59 11.08 4.51
N THR A 59 7.35 11.54 4.59
CA THR A 59 6.43 11.29 5.71
C THR A 59 5.23 10.41 5.33
N GLN A 60 5.28 9.77 4.16
CA GLN A 60 4.17 8.94 3.69
C GLN A 60 4.14 7.61 4.45
N ILE A 61 2.97 7.28 4.99
CA ILE A 61 2.67 5.97 5.56
C ILE A 61 1.90 5.17 4.50
N SER A 62 2.42 3.99 4.16
CA SER A 62 1.83 3.13 3.14
C SER A 62 1.36 1.80 3.73
N GLY A 63 0.21 1.33 3.27
CA GLY A 63 -0.43 0.11 3.73
C GLY A 63 -1.74 -0.15 2.98
N PRO A 64 -2.49 -1.20 3.35
CA PRO A 64 -3.79 -1.47 2.77
C PRO A 64 -4.76 -0.32 3.05
N THR A 65 -5.48 0.14 2.03
CA THR A 65 -6.47 1.22 2.13
C THR A 65 -7.87 0.70 1.85
N GLY A 66 -8.90 1.40 2.33
CA GLY A 66 -10.30 1.01 2.12
C GLY A 66 -10.65 0.69 0.67
N PRO A 67 -10.35 1.57 -0.32
CA PRO A 67 -10.61 1.27 -1.73
C PRO A 67 -9.87 0.03 -2.24
N MET A 68 -8.61 -0.15 -1.85
CA MET A 68 -7.82 -1.33 -2.25
C MET A 68 -8.43 -2.63 -1.70
N VAL A 69 -8.93 -2.60 -0.46
CA VAL A 69 -9.58 -3.75 0.19
C VAL A 69 -10.88 -4.12 -0.53
N VAL A 70 -11.69 -3.14 -0.91
CA VAL A 70 -12.94 -3.37 -1.64
C VAL A 70 -12.66 -4.01 -3.00
N VAL A 71 -11.70 -3.48 -3.76
CA VAL A 71 -11.31 -4.05 -5.05
C VAL A 71 -10.72 -5.45 -4.88
N PHE A 72 -9.83 -5.64 -3.90
CA PHE A 72 -9.24 -6.94 -3.62
C PHE A 72 -10.29 -7.97 -3.21
N ALA A 73 -11.27 -7.61 -2.37
CA ALA A 73 -12.38 -8.50 -2.00
C ALA A 73 -13.20 -8.92 -3.23
N GLY A 74 -13.43 -7.99 -4.16
CA GLY A 74 -14.07 -8.29 -5.44
C GLY A 74 -13.29 -9.31 -6.28
N VAL A 75 -11.96 -9.14 -6.37
CA VAL A 75 -11.11 -10.10 -7.10
C VAL A 75 -11.02 -11.44 -6.37
N PHE A 76 -10.87 -11.43 -5.04
CA PHE A 76 -10.76 -12.63 -4.21
C PHE A 76 -12.04 -13.48 -4.25
N SER A 77 -13.21 -12.84 -4.25
CA SER A 77 -14.50 -13.53 -4.40
C SER A 77 -14.74 -14.06 -5.81
N ALA A 78 -14.19 -13.42 -6.85
CA ALA A 78 -14.29 -13.90 -8.23
C ALA A 78 -13.40 -15.13 -8.51
N TYR A 79 -12.30 -15.31 -7.77
CA TYR A 79 -11.31 -16.37 -8.01
C TYR A 79 -10.97 -17.16 -6.73
N THR A 80 -11.96 -17.44 -5.88
CA THR A 80 -11.76 -18.07 -4.58
C THR A 80 -11.05 -19.43 -4.65
N ASP A 81 -11.29 -20.21 -5.71
CA ASP A 81 -10.64 -21.53 -5.91
C ASP A 81 -9.24 -21.44 -6.52
N GLN A 82 -8.79 -20.24 -6.91
CA GLN A 82 -7.54 -20.02 -7.66
C GLN A 82 -6.72 -18.88 -7.04
N PRO A 83 -6.15 -19.09 -5.84
CA PRO A 83 -5.38 -18.05 -5.13
C PRO A 83 -4.15 -17.57 -5.91
N GLU A 84 -3.60 -18.40 -6.80
CA GLU A 84 -2.49 -18.05 -7.69
C GLU A 84 -2.86 -16.89 -8.64
N LEU A 85 -4.10 -16.86 -9.15
CA LEU A 85 -4.56 -15.78 -10.02
C LEU A 85 -4.74 -14.48 -9.25
N VAL A 86 -5.25 -14.55 -8.01
CA VAL A 86 -5.37 -13.38 -7.13
C VAL A 86 -3.98 -12.80 -6.85
N PHE A 87 -3.00 -13.64 -6.50
CA PHE A 87 -1.63 -13.20 -6.28
C PHE A 87 -1.00 -12.58 -7.54
N THR A 88 -1.21 -13.22 -8.69
CA THR A 88 -0.74 -12.71 -9.98
C THR A 88 -1.34 -11.34 -10.31
N SER A 89 -2.63 -11.13 -10.02
CA SER A 89 -3.29 -9.83 -10.23
C SER A 89 -2.66 -8.71 -9.41
N VAL A 90 -2.27 -8.99 -8.15
CA VAL A 90 -1.60 -8.02 -7.28
C VAL A 90 -0.19 -7.71 -7.79
N MET A 91 0.55 -8.73 -8.23
CA MET A 91 1.87 -8.53 -8.84
C MET A 91 1.78 -7.70 -10.13
N LEU A 92 0.78 -7.97 -10.98
CA LEU A 92 0.53 -7.24 -12.20
C LEU A 92 0.14 -5.78 -11.93
N ALA A 93 -0.70 -5.54 -10.92
CA ALA A 93 -1.04 -4.20 -10.46
C ALA A 93 0.21 -3.42 -9.99
N GLY A 94 1.12 -4.07 -9.25
CA GLY A 94 2.40 -3.50 -8.85
C GLY A 94 3.30 -3.16 -10.04
N LEU A 95 3.37 -4.04 -11.03
CA LEU A 95 4.10 -3.79 -12.27
C LEU A 95 3.54 -2.57 -13.04
N PHE A 96 2.21 -2.46 -13.13
CA PHE A 96 1.58 -1.29 -13.73
C PHE A 96 1.85 -0.01 -12.94
N MET A 97 1.87 -0.05 -11.61
CA MET A 97 2.25 1.11 -10.80
C MET A 97 3.68 1.57 -11.09
N ILE A 98 4.63 0.65 -11.23
CA ILE A 98 6.01 0.97 -11.61
C ILE A 98 6.05 1.59 -13.01
N LEU A 99 5.34 0.99 -13.97
CA LEU A 99 5.28 1.50 -15.35
C LEU A 99 4.68 2.91 -15.41
N PHE A 100 3.60 3.17 -14.68
CA PHE A 100 2.98 4.49 -14.59
C PHE A 100 3.88 5.53 -13.92
N GLY A 101 4.67 5.11 -12.92
CA GLY A 101 5.71 5.94 -12.32
C GLY A 101 6.79 6.34 -13.33
N LEU A 102 7.27 5.39 -14.15
CA LEU A 102 8.28 5.64 -15.19
C LEU A 102 7.77 6.54 -16.32
N LEU A 103 6.52 6.34 -16.76
CA LEU A 103 5.88 7.16 -17.80
C LEU A 103 5.44 8.54 -17.31
N ARG A 104 5.62 8.86 -16.01
CA ARG A 104 5.17 10.11 -15.37
C ARG A 104 3.68 10.43 -15.62
N LEU A 105 2.86 9.38 -15.77
CA LEU A 105 1.42 9.50 -16.05
C LEU A 105 0.67 10.28 -14.95
N ALA A 106 1.17 10.24 -13.72
CA ALA A 106 0.62 11.01 -12.59
C ALA A 106 0.53 12.52 -12.86
N THR A 107 1.50 13.09 -13.59
CA THR A 107 1.49 14.53 -13.91
C THR A 107 0.49 14.87 -15.02
N ILE A 108 0.22 13.92 -15.92
CA ILE A 108 -0.62 14.14 -17.11
C ILE A 108 -2.11 14.03 -16.74
N SER A 109 -2.49 13.00 -15.96
CA SER A 109 -3.90 12.73 -15.67
C SER A 109 -4.57 13.81 -14.81
N VAL A 110 -3.87 14.35 -13.80
CA VAL A 110 -4.47 15.37 -12.91
C VAL A 110 -4.54 16.74 -13.58
N TRP A 111 -3.51 17.13 -14.34
CA TRP A 111 -3.45 18.45 -14.98
C TRP A 111 -4.41 18.57 -16.17
N SER A 112 -4.68 17.46 -16.88
CA SER A 112 -5.60 17.46 -18.02
C SER A 112 -7.09 17.55 -17.65
N LEU A 113 -7.46 17.23 -16.40
CA LEU A 113 -8.84 17.29 -15.91
C LEU A 113 -9.24 18.67 -15.34
N ILE A 114 -8.26 19.56 -15.13
CA ILE A 114 -8.44 20.87 -14.48
C ILE A 114 -8.27 22.03 -15.50
N ARG A 115 -8.09 21.70 -16.79
CA ARG A 115 -8.18 22.67 -17.90
C ARG A 115 -9.53 22.60 -18.57
#